data_AF-A0AAV6BFG1-F1
#
_entry.id   AF-A0AAV6BFG1-F1
#
_cell.length_a   1.000
_cell.length_b   1.000
_cell.length_c   1.000
_cell.angle_alpha   90.00
_cell.angle_beta   90.00
_cell.angle_gamma   90.00
#
_symmetry.space_group_name_H-M   'P 1'
#
loop_
_entity.id
_entity.type
_entity.pdbx_description
1 polymer ?
#
loop_
_entity_poly.entity_id
_entity_poly.type
_entity_poly.pdbx_seq_one_letter_code
_entity_poly.pdbx_strand_id
1 'polypeptide(L)'
;YENHHALRRPGQRVQEELQSLDRIQERLLSALGNWVVSRRRRAEVFTERLRAHAPSRSFARAQERIESFRRRALTTLASSLARRRQRIESDARLLDSFDHRRVLERGYALVWAEDQAKLLKRGLGLSPGDAIEVQFFDARAGARVTRVAPEPPESGKEAP
;
A
#
# COMPACT_ATOMS: atom_id res chain seq x y z
N TYR A 1 -32.39 23.57 102.08
CA TYR A 1 -32.63 22.44 101.17
C TYR A 1 -33.02 23.04 99.84
N GLU A 2 -32.27 23.03 98.74
CA GLU A 2 -31.00 22.42 98.36
C GLU A 2 -30.20 23.52 97.64
N ASN A 3 -29.03 23.88 98.17
CA ASN A 3 -28.13 24.82 97.47
C ASN A 3 -27.55 24.07 96.28
N HIS A 4 -28.23 24.16 95.13
CA HIS A 4 -27.84 23.50 93.90
C HIS A 4 -26.39 23.88 93.56
N HIS A 5 -25.51 22.89 93.64
CA HIS A 5 -24.08 22.93 93.35
C HIS A 5 -23.74 23.50 91.94
N ALA A 6 -24.78 23.69 91.12
CA ALA A 6 -24.78 24.27 89.79
C ALA A 6 -24.41 25.78 89.73
N LEU A 7 -24.65 26.56 90.79
CA LEU A 7 -24.39 28.01 90.78
C LEU A 7 -23.07 28.41 91.46
N ARG A 8 -22.32 27.45 92.00
CA ARG A 8 -21.10 27.74 92.76
C ARG A 8 -19.89 28.05 91.87
N ARG A 9 -19.96 27.76 90.55
CA ARG A 9 -18.86 27.98 89.59
C ARG A 9 -19.35 28.41 88.19
N PRO A 10 -19.98 29.59 88.05
CA PRO A 10 -20.44 30.10 86.76
C PRO A 10 -19.30 30.26 85.74
N GLY A 11 -18.08 30.60 86.19
CA GLY A 11 -16.91 30.71 85.31
C GLY A 11 -16.45 29.39 84.68
N GLN A 12 -16.64 28.25 85.35
CA GLN A 12 -16.25 26.94 84.79
C GLN A 12 -17.20 26.52 83.67
N ARG A 13 -18.52 26.74 83.83
CA ARG A 13 -19.50 26.47 82.76
C ARG A 13 -19.28 27.32 81.52
N VAL A 14 -18.96 28.61 81.70
CA VAL A 14 -18.63 29.48 80.56
C VAL A 14 -17.37 29.00 79.85
N GLN A 15 -16.34 28.56 80.58
CA GLN A 15 -15.13 27.99 79.97
C GLN A 15 -15.39 26.66 79.23
N GLU A 16 -16.25 25.79 79.77
CA GLU A 16 -16.64 24.54 79.12
C GLU A 16 -17.42 24.80 77.82
N GLU A 17 -18.34 25.76 77.82
CA GLU A 17 -19.09 26.15 76.63
C GLU A 17 -18.20 26.80 75.56
N LEU A 18 -17.25 27.66 75.97
CA LEU A 18 -16.26 28.24 75.04
C LEU A 18 -15.37 27.14 74.41
N GLN A 19 -14.87 26.20 75.20
CA GLN A 19 -14.10 25.06 74.67
C GLN A 19 -14.94 24.17 73.73
N SER A 20 -16.23 24.02 74.00
CA SER A 20 -17.15 23.29 73.12
C SER A 20 -17.31 24.00 71.78
N LEU A 21 -17.50 25.33 71.81
CA LEU A 21 -17.59 26.17 70.60
C LEU A 21 -16.30 26.11 69.78
N ASP A 22 -15.13 26.21 70.41
CA ASP A 22 -13.83 26.12 69.73
C ASP A 22 -13.68 24.76 69.02
N ARG A 23 -14.02 23.65 69.70
CA ARG A 23 -13.99 22.31 69.12
C ARG A 23 -14.95 22.16 67.94
N ILE A 24 -16.15 22.74 68.03
CA ILE A 24 -17.13 22.71 66.93
C ILE A 24 -16.59 23.52 65.74
N GLN A 25 -15.98 24.68 66.00
CA GLN A 25 -15.38 25.53 64.98
C GLN A 25 -14.22 24.82 64.26
N GLU A 26 -13.28 24.23 65.00
CA GLU A 26 -12.16 23.47 64.44
C GLU A 26 -12.64 22.28 63.60
N ARG A 27 -13.65 21.57 64.09
CA ARG A 27 -14.23 20.42 63.37
C ARG A 27 -14.95 20.86 62.09
N LEU A 28 -15.64 22.00 62.12
CA LEU A 28 -16.29 22.57 60.95
C LEU A 28 -15.27 23.01 59.90
N LEU A 29 -14.23 23.74 60.30
CA LEU A 29 -13.17 24.21 59.40
C LEU A 29 -12.43 23.02 58.76
N SER A 30 -12.13 22.00 59.55
CA SER A 30 -11.49 20.77 59.05
C SER A 30 -12.40 20.01 58.08
N ALA A 31 -13.69 19.88 58.40
CA ALA A 31 -14.67 19.24 57.53
C ALA A 31 -14.85 19.99 56.21
N LEU A 32 -14.92 21.33 56.24
CA LEU A 32 -15.01 22.18 55.06
C LEU A 32 -13.75 22.04 54.19
N GLY A 33 -12.56 22.09 54.80
CA GLY A 33 -11.29 21.90 54.10
C GLY A 33 -11.22 20.55 53.39
N ASN A 34 -11.58 19.47 54.08
CA ASN A 34 -11.63 18.13 53.51
C ASN A 34 -12.67 18.02 52.39
N TRP A 35 -13.83 18.67 52.53
CA TRP A 35 -14.87 18.69 51.51
C TRP A 35 -14.41 19.39 50.23
N VAL A 36 -13.74 20.55 50.35
CA VAL A 36 -13.18 21.28 49.19
C VAL A 36 -12.12 20.45 48.48
N VAL A 37 -11.19 19.84 49.22
CA VAL A 37 -10.14 18.98 48.64
C VAL A 37 -10.76 17.77 47.91
N SER A 38 -11.74 17.11 48.53
CA SER A 38 -12.47 16.01 47.90
C SER A 38 -13.22 16.45 46.63
N ARG A 39 -13.82 17.64 46.64
CA ARG A 39 -14.49 18.17 45.45
C ARG A 39 -13.53 18.51 44.32
N ARG A 40 -12.38 19.11 44.65
CA ARG A 40 -11.33 19.43 43.69
C ARG A 40 -10.76 18.17 43.04
N ARG A 41 -10.43 17.14 43.83
CA ARG A 41 -9.98 15.83 43.31
C ARG A 41 -11.00 15.22 42.36
N ARG A 42 -12.29 15.26 42.70
CA ARG A 42 -13.36 14.77 41.82
C ARG A 42 -13.42 15.56 40.51
N ALA A 43 -13.32 16.89 40.57
CA ALA A 43 -13.31 17.74 39.39
C ALA A 43 -12.09 17.46 38.49
N GLU A 44 -10.90 17.25 39.06
CA GLU A 44 -9.68 16.89 38.34
C GLU A 44 -9.85 15.53 37.63
N VAL A 45 -10.39 14.51 38.30
CA VAL A 45 -10.66 13.20 37.69
C VAL A 45 -11.67 13.31 36.53
N PHE A 46 -12.76 14.07 36.69
CA PHE A 46 -13.71 14.27 35.60
C PHE A 46 -13.11 15.04 34.43
N THR A 47 -12.30 16.05 34.71
CA THR A 47 -11.60 16.83 33.68
C THR A 47 -10.64 15.94 32.89
N GLU A 48 -9.88 15.09 33.58
CA GLU A 48 -8.93 14.19 32.93
C GLU A 48 -9.64 13.13 32.08
N ARG A 49 -10.74 12.56 32.58
CA ARG A 49 -11.60 11.66 31.80
C ARG A 49 -12.17 12.35 30.57
N LEU A 50 -12.66 13.58 30.70
CA LEU A 50 -13.21 14.35 29.57
C LEU A 50 -12.13 14.64 28.52
N ARG A 51 -10.89 14.94 28.95
CA ARG A 51 -9.74 15.13 28.05
C ARG A 51 -9.30 13.84 27.37
N ALA A 52 -9.28 12.72 28.11
CA ALA A 52 -8.96 11.41 27.55
C ALA A 52 -9.98 10.97 26.50
N HIS A 53 -11.26 11.29 26.74
CA HIS A 53 -12.35 11.05 25.80
C HIS A 53 -12.57 12.21 24.81
N ALA A 54 -11.68 13.21 24.76
CA ALA A 54 -11.84 14.34 23.86
C ALA A 54 -11.85 13.84 22.39
N PRO A 55 -12.98 13.96 21.68
CA PRO A 55 -13.14 13.37 20.35
C PRO A 55 -12.22 14.01 19.31
N SER A 56 -11.66 15.19 19.59
CA SER A 56 -10.71 15.89 18.72
C SER A 56 -9.45 15.08 18.43
N ARG A 57 -8.86 14.39 19.43
CA ARG A 57 -7.67 13.54 19.23
C ARG A 57 -7.99 12.27 18.45
N SER A 58 -9.19 11.73 18.63
CA SER A 58 -9.65 10.56 17.87
C SER A 58 -9.89 10.94 16.40
N PHE A 59 -10.56 12.08 16.18
CA PHE A 59 -10.86 12.60 14.86
C PHE A 59 -9.61 12.98 14.08
N ALA A 60 -8.65 13.69 14.69
CA ALA A 60 -7.37 14.00 14.07
C ALA A 60 -6.61 12.74 13.63
N ARG A 61 -6.53 11.74 14.52
CA ARG A 61 -5.91 10.44 14.18
C ARG A 61 -6.67 9.69 13.08
N ALA A 62 -8.00 9.77 13.06
CA ALA A 62 -8.80 9.19 11.99
C ALA A 62 -8.56 9.90 10.64
N GLN A 63 -8.48 11.24 10.64
CA GLN A 63 -8.14 12.02 9.45
C GLN A 63 -6.75 11.70 8.93
N GLU A 64 -5.74 11.64 9.80
CA GLU A 64 -4.37 11.25 9.42
C GLU A 64 -4.34 9.83 8.81
N ARG A 65 -5.09 8.88 9.40
CA ARG A 65 -5.22 7.53 8.86
C ARG A 65 -5.87 7.55 7.48
N ILE A 66 -6.96 8.28 7.29
CA ILE A 66 -7.63 8.42 5.99
C ILE A 66 -6.67 8.98 4.95
N GLU A 67 -5.93 10.04 5.26
CA GLU A 67 -5.00 10.65 4.30
C GLU A 67 -3.80 9.73 4.01
N SER A 68 -3.33 8.97 5.00
CA SER A 68 -2.28 7.96 4.77
C SER A 68 -2.76 6.83 3.84
N PHE A 69 -4.00 6.35 4.01
CA PHE A 69 -4.60 5.34 3.14
C PHE A 69 -4.83 5.88 1.74
N ARG A 70 -5.32 7.12 1.62
CA ARG A 70 -5.51 7.81 0.35
C ARG A 70 -4.20 7.90 -0.44
N ARG A 71 -3.13 8.39 0.19
CA ARG A 71 -1.79 8.47 -0.43
C ARG A 71 -1.29 7.10 -0.88
N ARG A 72 -1.36 6.09 -0.01
CA ARG A 72 -0.95 4.72 -0.34
C ARG A 72 -1.75 4.12 -1.50
N ALA A 73 -3.07 4.34 -1.53
CA ALA A 73 -3.94 3.85 -2.58
C ALA A 73 -3.55 4.45 -3.94
N LEU A 74 -3.35 5.77 -4.01
CA LEU A 74 -2.94 6.45 -5.25
C LEU A 74 -1.60 5.93 -5.78
N THR A 75 -0.58 5.82 -4.91
CA THR A 75 0.74 5.31 -5.32
C THR A 75 0.68 3.84 -5.76
N THR A 76 -0.10 3.01 -5.06
CA THR A 76 -0.23 1.59 -5.39
C THR A 76 -0.99 1.41 -6.71
N LEU A 77 -2.05 2.17 -6.94
CA LEU A 77 -2.80 2.15 -8.19
C LEU A 77 -1.95 2.61 -9.38
N ALA A 78 -1.23 3.74 -9.23
CA ALA A 78 -0.35 4.26 -10.28
C ALA A 78 0.74 3.24 -10.67
N SER A 79 1.41 2.65 -9.67
CA SER A 79 2.46 1.65 -9.93
C SER A 79 1.92 0.33 -10.47
N SER A 80 0.71 -0.09 -10.08
CA SER A 80 0.04 -1.28 -10.62
C SER A 80 -0.33 -1.08 -12.08
N LEU A 81 -0.89 0.09 -12.43
CA LEU A 81 -1.26 0.42 -13.80
C LEU A 81 -0.03 0.52 -14.70
N ALA A 82 1.05 1.16 -14.25
CA ALA A 82 2.31 1.24 -14.99
C ALA A 82 2.88 -0.14 -15.31
N ARG A 83 2.92 -1.05 -14.31
CA ARG A 83 3.39 -2.42 -14.50
C ARG A 83 2.54 -3.22 -15.48
N ARG A 84 1.21 -3.07 -15.42
CA ARG A 84 0.29 -3.71 -16.37
C ARG A 84 0.49 -3.19 -17.79
N ARG A 85 0.69 -1.89 -17.98
CA ARG A 85 0.99 -1.31 -19.30
C ARG A 85 2.30 -1.84 -19.87
N GLN A 86 3.36 -1.86 -19.07
CA GLN A 86 4.65 -2.42 -19.50
C GLN A 86 4.54 -3.89 -19.91
N ARG A 87 3.74 -4.68 -19.18
CA ARG A 87 3.49 -6.08 -19.54
C ARG A 87 2.73 -6.23 -20.86
N ILE A 88 1.70 -5.42 -21.08
CA ILE A 88 0.97 -5.42 -22.36
C ILE A 88 1.91 -5.03 -23.50
N GLU A 89 2.76 -4.03 -23.31
CA GLU A 89 3.74 -3.62 -24.32
C GLU A 89 4.81 -4.68 -24.60
N SER A 90 5.24 -5.43 -23.57
CA SER A 90 6.19 -6.55 -23.77
C SER A 90 5.52 -7.70 -24.52
N ASP A 91 4.30 -8.04 -24.14
CA ASP A 91 3.54 -9.13 -24.76
C ASP A 91 3.20 -8.77 -26.23
N ALA A 92 2.87 -7.50 -26.50
CA ALA A 92 2.68 -7.00 -27.86
C ALA A 92 3.95 -7.10 -28.70
N ARG A 93 5.12 -6.71 -28.15
CA ARG A 93 6.42 -6.86 -28.81
C ARG A 93 6.78 -8.34 -29.07
N LEU A 94 6.42 -9.22 -28.14
CA LEU A 94 6.65 -10.65 -28.31
C LEU A 94 5.76 -11.22 -29.43
N LEU A 95 4.46 -10.91 -29.44
CA LEU A 95 3.55 -11.30 -30.50
C LEU A 95 4.02 -10.80 -31.87
N ASP A 96 4.50 -9.57 -31.90
CA ASP A 96 5.05 -8.93 -33.08
C ASP A 96 6.38 -9.55 -33.56
N SER A 97 7.16 -10.17 -32.67
CA SER A 97 8.33 -10.98 -33.05
C SER A 97 7.97 -12.34 -33.66
N PHE A 98 6.77 -12.84 -33.36
CA PHE A 98 6.22 -14.05 -33.98
C PHE A 98 5.53 -13.76 -35.32
N ASP A 99 5.34 -12.49 -35.69
CA ASP A 99 4.83 -12.14 -37.01
C ASP A 99 5.97 -12.08 -38.04
N HIS A 100 6.17 -13.21 -38.72
CA HIS A 100 7.10 -13.39 -39.84
C HIS A 100 6.97 -12.32 -40.93
N ARG A 101 5.85 -11.59 -41.00
CA ARG A 101 5.67 -10.44 -41.92
C ARG A 101 6.75 -9.38 -41.76
N ARG A 102 7.24 -9.12 -40.54
CA ARG A 102 8.34 -8.16 -40.33
C ARG A 102 9.67 -8.62 -40.91
N VAL A 103 9.88 -9.93 -41.00
CA VAL A 103 11.05 -10.50 -41.69
C VAL A 103 10.89 -10.27 -43.19
N LEU A 104 9.69 -10.48 -43.73
CA LEU A 104 9.40 -10.21 -45.14
C LEU A 104 9.52 -8.72 -45.51
N GLU A 105 9.06 -7.79 -44.64
CA GLU A 105 9.19 -6.33 -44.82
C GLU A 105 10.64 -5.86 -44.93
N ARG A 106 11.59 -6.57 -44.30
CA ARG A 106 13.02 -6.25 -44.33
C ARG A 106 13.72 -6.76 -45.60
N GLY A 107 12.96 -7.24 -46.59
CA GLY A 107 13.47 -7.69 -47.87
C GLY A 107 13.91 -9.16 -47.90
N TYR A 108 13.55 -9.96 -46.90
CA TYR A 108 13.76 -11.40 -46.92
C TYR A 108 12.58 -12.12 -47.58
N ALA A 109 12.82 -13.30 -48.13
CA ALA A 109 11.78 -14.15 -48.70
C ALA A 109 11.76 -15.51 -48.00
N LEU A 110 10.57 -16.07 -47.81
CA LEU A 110 10.39 -17.43 -47.28
C LEU A 110 10.24 -18.40 -48.44
N VAL A 111 10.99 -19.51 -48.43
CA VAL A 111 10.94 -20.53 -49.49
C VAL A 111 10.20 -21.75 -48.98
N TRP A 112 9.19 -22.18 -49.73
CA TRP A 112 8.32 -23.31 -49.44
C TRP A 112 8.49 -24.39 -50.49
N ALA A 113 8.45 -25.66 -50.09
CA ALA A 113 8.33 -26.77 -51.03
C ALA A 113 6.89 -26.82 -51.56
N GLU A 114 6.72 -26.76 -52.89
CA GLU A 114 5.39 -26.70 -53.54
C GLU A 114 4.52 -27.92 -53.18
N ASP A 115 5.14 -29.11 -53.06
CA ASP A 115 4.45 -30.38 -52.84
C ASP A 115 3.97 -30.61 -51.39
N GLN A 116 4.56 -29.92 -50.40
CA GLN A 116 4.31 -30.19 -48.98
C GLN A 116 3.89 -28.97 -48.15
N ALA A 117 3.79 -27.79 -48.77
CA ALA A 117 3.61 -26.50 -48.06
C ALA A 117 4.56 -26.36 -46.84
N LYS A 118 5.75 -26.96 -46.94
CA LYS A 118 6.73 -27.05 -45.87
C LYS A 118 7.79 -25.99 -46.06
N LEU A 119 8.04 -25.20 -45.01
CA LEU A 119 9.07 -24.18 -45.03
C LEU A 119 10.47 -24.81 -45.12
N LEU A 120 11.22 -24.44 -46.14
CA LEU A 120 12.58 -24.91 -46.40
C LEU A 120 13.59 -23.98 -45.70
N LYS A 121 14.22 -24.50 -44.63
CA LYS A 121 15.25 -23.76 -43.86
C LYS A 121 16.68 -23.96 -44.35
N ARG A 122 16.91 -24.98 -45.20
CA ARG A 122 18.25 -25.35 -45.71
C ARG A 122 18.15 -25.64 -47.21
N GLY A 123 19.04 -25.04 -48.00
CA GLY A 123 19.08 -25.24 -49.45
C GLY A 123 19.75 -26.55 -49.90
N LEU A 124 20.59 -27.17 -49.06
CA LEU A 124 21.36 -28.38 -49.41
C LEU A 124 20.51 -29.64 -49.66
N GLY A 125 19.21 -29.60 -49.33
CA GLY A 125 18.28 -30.70 -49.60
C GLY A 125 17.53 -30.59 -50.92
N LEU A 126 17.77 -29.52 -51.70
CA LEU A 126 17.10 -29.29 -52.98
C LEU A 126 17.89 -29.87 -54.14
N SER A 127 17.16 -30.36 -55.14
CA SER A 127 17.70 -30.86 -56.40
C SER A 127 17.34 -29.92 -57.55
N PRO A 128 18.20 -29.79 -58.58
CA PRO A 128 17.83 -29.13 -59.82
C PRO A 128 16.56 -29.77 -60.41
N GLY A 129 15.58 -28.94 -60.74
CA GLY A 129 14.26 -29.37 -61.21
C GLY A 129 13.16 -29.26 -60.16
N ASP A 130 13.49 -29.16 -58.87
CA ASP A 130 12.49 -29.04 -57.80
C ASP A 130 11.69 -27.74 -57.93
N ALA A 131 10.38 -27.83 -57.73
CA ALA A 131 9.50 -26.68 -57.74
C ALA A 131 9.31 -26.14 -56.31
N ILE A 132 9.45 -24.82 -56.18
CA ILE A 132 9.43 -24.10 -54.91
C ILE A 132 8.50 -22.89 -55.03
N GLU A 133 7.87 -22.51 -53.93
CA GLU A 133 7.14 -21.25 -53.83
C GLU A 133 7.95 -20.28 -52.98
N VAL A 134 8.20 -19.09 -53.53
CA VAL A 134 8.89 -18.00 -52.82
C VAL A 134 7.85 -16.99 -52.39
N GLN A 135 7.74 -16.78 -51.08
CA GLN A 135 6.85 -15.80 -50.48
C GLN A 135 7.63 -14.53 -50.14
N PHE A 136 7.22 -13.44 -50.76
CA PHE A 136 7.61 -12.07 -50.47
C PHE A 136 6.59 -11.41 -49.53
N PHE A 137 6.85 -10.17 -49.13
CA PHE A 137 5.96 -9.40 -48.27
C PHE A 137 4.56 -9.21 -48.88
N ASP A 138 4.49 -8.96 -50.18
CA ASP A 138 3.30 -8.56 -50.93
C ASP A 138 2.80 -9.62 -51.93
N ALA A 139 3.66 -10.58 -52.30
CA ALA A 139 3.36 -11.56 -53.34
C ALA A 139 3.92 -12.96 -53.05
N ARG A 140 3.39 -13.96 -53.76
CA ARG A 140 3.97 -15.30 -53.85
C ARG A 140 4.32 -15.60 -55.30
N ALA A 141 5.50 -16.17 -55.54
CA ALA A 141 5.99 -16.51 -56.86
C ALA A 141 6.42 -17.98 -56.91
N GLY A 142 5.94 -18.72 -57.91
CA GLY A 142 6.45 -20.04 -58.22
C GLY A 142 7.82 -19.95 -58.90
N ALA A 143 8.76 -20.78 -58.46
CA ALA A 143 10.10 -20.85 -59.03
C ALA A 143 10.57 -22.32 -59.13
N ARG A 144 11.54 -22.57 -60.01
CA ARG A 144 12.16 -23.89 -60.15
C ARG A 144 13.65 -23.80 -59.86
N VAL A 145 14.17 -24.72 -59.06
CA VAL A 145 15.59 -24.80 -58.73
C VAL A 145 16.37 -25.19 -59.98
N THR A 146 17.31 -24.35 -60.42
CA THR A 146 18.14 -24.64 -61.62
C THR A 146 19.51 -25.19 -61.25
N ARG A 147 20.06 -24.79 -60.10
CA ARG A 147 21.36 -25.24 -59.59
C ARG A 147 21.39 -25.09 -58.07
N VAL A 148 22.03 -26.04 -57.39
CA VAL A 148 22.35 -25.97 -55.97
C VAL A 148 23.86 -26.13 -55.83
N ALA A 149 24.51 -25.17 -55.20
CA ALA A 149 25.93 -25.22 -54.87
C ALA A 149 26.10 -24.87 -53.39
N PRO A 150 26.96 -25.58 -52.64
CA PRO A 150 27.28 -25.19 -51.28
C PRO A 150 28.04 -23.86 -51.31
N GLU A 151 27.58 -22.91 -50.51
CA GLU A 151 28.34 -21.67 -50.26
C GLU A 151 29.46 -21.99 -49.24
N PRO A 152 30.71 -21.58 -49.50
CA PRO A 152 31.80 -21.79 -48.55
C PRO A 152 31.45 -21.08 -47.23
N PRO A 153 31.74 -21.70 -46.07
CA PRO A 153 31.43 -21.07 -44.79
C PRO A 153 32.18 -19.75 -44.68
N GLU A 154 31.47 -18.66 -44.42
CA GLU A 154 32.09 -17.38 -44.07
C GLU A 154 32.99 -17.60 -42.84
N SER A 155 34.29 -17.41 -43.04
CA SER A 155 35.29 -17.51 -41.98
C SER A 155 35.08 -16.39 -40.96
N GLY A 156 34.59 -16.75 -39.78
CA GLY A 156 34.68 -15.90 -38.59
C GLY A 156 33.35 -15.59 -37.94
N LYS A 157 32.78 -16.57 -37.23
CA LYS A 157 32.03 -16.38 -35.99
C LYS A 157 32.22 -17.62 -35.12
N GLU A 158 33.34 -17.66 -34.41
CA GLU A 158 33.45 -18.43 -33.17
C GLU A 158 32.38 -17.90 -32.22
N ALA A 159 31.48 -18.79 -31.81
CA ALA A 159 30.51 -18.51 -30.75
C ALA A 159 31.10 -18.96 -29.39
N PRO A 160 30.90 -18.17 -28.32
CA PRO A 160 31.30 -18.50 -26.95
C PRO A 160 30.47 -19.63 -26.32
#